data_AF-A0A970UA74-F1
#
_entry.id   AF-A0A970UA74-F1
#
_cell.length_a   1.000
_cell.length_b   1.000
_cell.length_c   1.000
_cell.angle_alpha   90.00
_cell.angle_beta   90.00
_cell.angle_gamma   90.00
#
_symmetry.space_group_name_H-M   'P 1'
#
loop_
_entity.id
_entity.type
_entity.pdbx_description
1 polymer ?
#
loop_
_entity_poly.entity_id
_entity_poly.type
_entity_poly.pdbx_seq_one_letter_code
_entity_poly.pdbx_strand_id
1 'polypeptide(L)'
;MDDEQNSAPGNDEPGNEPVIIPETECRPGGLNIAAAILNGMGVGLLLGLLLGLAVSPVVSGIIGTLSSLLVVLLGLNDKYLTIVKGLRIGSFGLFAVAGIILGIYIRAHNLLSPNTIDLRTEYRAAGFDSTQSLYYVARRVFNDVPPGWFGTDATPTAQATGENTKAQDATPAASNFVAMSHSSVLFSSTVDARACDFLQSAKADWPASEIINSFRSAGGTWAELAVNLNKFMPEASFVPAMLALRDSFCELEYSGDITIENTLQVSQLNDTNTLDEITAALKSSGESWQRIVKNTLPAVPKDQQKQFYLSLIQIFKS
;
A
#
# COMPACT_ATOMS: atom_id res chain seq x y z
N MET A 1 36.57 -49.57 11.02
CA MET A 1 35.82 -49.09 9.85
C MET A 1 36.03 -47.58 9.83
N ASP A 2 37.26 -47.12 9.60
CA ASP A 2 38.08 -47.25 8.36
C ASP A 2 37.26 -46.62 7.22
N ASP A 3 37.65 -45.62 6.45
CA ASP A 3 38.86 -44.82 6.19
C ASP A 3 38.27 -43.45 5.72
N GLU A 4 38.94 -42.33 5.47
CA GLU A 4 40.05 -42.16 4.57
C GLU A 4 40.45 -40.67 4.64
N GLN A 5 41.69 -40.43 5.02
CA GLN A 5 42.38 -39.17 4.87
C GLN A 5 42.56 -38.88 3.38
N ASN A 6 42.06 -37.74 2.90
CA ASN A 6 42.49 -37.21 1.60
C ASN A 6 43.16 -35.84 1.80
N SER A 7 44.46 -35.92 2.10
CA SER A 7 45.39 -34.81 2.12
C SER A 7 45.79 -34.47 0.69
N ALA A 8 45.25 -33.38 0.14
CA ALA A 8 45.72 -32.84 -1.12
C ALA A 8 47.05 -32.06 -0.92
N PRO A 9 48.03 -32.22 -1.81
CA PRO A 9 49.34 -31.58 -1.70
C PRO A 9 49.26 -30.07 -2.00
N GLY A 10 49.99 -29.30 -1.19
CA GLY A 10 50.16 -27.87 -1.34
C GLY A 10 50.79 -27.51 -2.69
N ASN A 11 50.13 -26.58 -3.39
CA ASN A 11 50.74 -25.83 -4.48
C ASN A 11 51.43 -24.61 -3.86
N ASP A 12 52.71 -24.75 -3.57
CA ASP A 12 53.61 -23.64 -3.28
C ASP A 12 53.84 -22.86 -4.59
N GLU A 13 53.00 -21.86 -4.87
CA GLU A 13 53.26 -20.88 -5.92
C GLU A 13 54.46 -20.00 -5.51
N PRO A 14 55.54 -19.93 -6.31
CA PRO A 14 56.69 -19.11 -6.00
C PRO A 14 56.31 -17.62 -6.02
N GLY A 15 56.73 -16.92 -4.98
CA GLY A 15 56.36 -15.55 -4.67
C GLY A 15 56.53 -14.58 -5.83
N ASN A 16 55.40 -14.07 -6.31
CA ASN A 16 55.34 -12.72 -6.86
C ASN A 16 55.37 -11.76 -5.66
N GLU A 17 56.56 -11.35 -5.24
CA GLU A 17 56.69 -10.16 -4.40
C GLU A 17 56.01 -9.00 -5.14
N PRO A 18 54.95 -8.39 -4.57
CA PRO A 18 54.32 -7.25 -5.19
C PRO A 18 55.37 -6.16 -5.30
N VAL A 19 55.70 -5.77 -6.54
CA VAL A 19 56.52 -4.59 -6.81
C VAL A 19 55.83 -3.41 -6.15
N ILE A 20 56.34 -3.00 -4.98
CA ILE A 20 55.89 -1.82 -4.25
C ILE A 20 56.36 -0.63 -5.08
N ILE A 21 55.55 -0.22 -6.05
CA ILE A 21 55.72 1.07 -6.70
C ILE A 21 55.50 2.09 -5.59
N PRO A 22 56.49 2.93 -5.24
CA PRO A 22 56.30 3.96 -4.23
C PRO A 22 55.19 4.87 -4.73
N GLU A 23 54.02 4.78 -4.11
CA GLU A 23 52.91 5.67 -4.35
C GLU A 23 53.41 7.08 -4.10
N THR A 24 53.64 7.80 -5.19
CA THR A 24 54.07 9.19 -5.14
C THR A 24 52.92 9.92 -4.47
N GLU A 25 53.15 10.42 -3.25
CA GLU A 25 52.21 11.22 -2.47
C GLU A 25 51.79 12.47 -3.27
N CYS A 26 50.85 12.30 -4.20
CA CYS A 26 50.15 13.40 -4.83
C CYS A 26 49.27 14.01 -3.75
N ARG A 27 49.77 15.10 -3.14
CA ARG A 27 48.96 15.98 -2.30
C ARG A 27 47.64 16.24 -3.02
N PRO A 28 46.49 15.93 -2.41
CA PRO A 28 45.21 16.12 -3.05
C PRO A 28 45.06 17.62 -3.36
N GLY A 29 45.06 17.96 -4.65
CA GLY A 29 44.77 19.32 -5.09
C GLY A 29 43.37 19.72 -4.60
N GLY A 30 43.17 21.00 -4.26
CA GLY A 30 41.89 21.49 -3.76
C GLY A 30 40.69 21.16 -4.67
N LEU A 31 40.93 21.03 -5.98
CA LEU A 31 39.93 20.59 -6.96
C LEU A 31 39.41 19.16 -6.68
N ASN A 32 40.25 18.24 -6.23
CA ASN A 32 39.84 16.87 -5.91
C ASN A 32 38.94 16.83 -4.67
N ILE A 33 39.21 17.69 -3.70
CA ILE A 33 38.40 17.82 -2.48
C ILE A 33 37.02 18.40 -2.81
N ALA A 34 36.97 19.46 -3.63
CA ALA A 34 35.72 20.06 -4.08
C ALA A 34 34.88 19.07 -4.90
N ALA A 35 35.50 18.34 -5.83
CA ALA A 35 34.82 17.31 -6.63
C ALA A 35 34.26 16.18 -5.76
N ALA A 36 34.98 15.77 -4.71
CA ALA A 36 34.52 14.76 -3.77
C ALA A 36 33.28 15.21 -2.97
N ILE A 37 33.26 16.46 -2.49
CA ILE A 37 32.09 17.04 -1.80
C ILE A 37 30.88 17.14 -2.74
N LEU A 38 31.09 17.66 -3.96
CA LEU A 38 30.00 17.87 -4.92
C LEU A 38 29.32 16.56 -5.31
N ASN A 39 30.11 15.50 -5.50
CA ASN A 39 29.60 14.16 -5.78
C ASN A 39 28.81 13.59 -4.60
N GLY A 40 29.28 13.77 -3.36
CA GLY A 40 28.54 13.36 -2.17
C GLY A 40 27.22 14.11 -2.03
N MET A 41 27.26 15.44 -2.17
CA MET A 41 26.10 16.32 -2.09
C MET A 41 25.02 15.96 -3.11
N GLY A 42 25.37 15.81 -4.39
CA GLY A 42 24.39 15.55 -5.46
C GLY A 42 23.66 14.22 -5.28
N VAL A 43 24.42 13.15 -4.99
CA VAL A 43 23.83 11.81 -4.78
C VAL A 43 23.02 11.76 -3.49
N GLY A 44 23.52 12.39 -2.41
CA GLY A 44 22.83 12.45 -1.12
C GLY A 44 21.49 13.17 -1.23
N LEU A 45 21.49 14.39 -1.80
CA LEU A 45 20.28 15.20 -1.95
C LEU A 45 19.25 14.48 -2.83
N LEU A 46 19.67 13.88 -3.95
CA LEU A 46 18.77 13.17 -4.86
C LEU A 46 18.14 11.95 -4.18
N LEU A 47 18.93 11.11 -3.50
CA LEU A 47 18.43 9.92 -2.82
C LEU A 47 17.53 10.29 -1.63
N GLY A 48 17.92 11.31 -0.87
CA GLY A 48 17.12 11.84 0.24
C GLY A 48 15.78 12.40 -0.23
N LEU A 49 15.78 13.15 -1.33
CA LEU A 49 14.56 13.70 -1.92
C LEU A 49 13.61 12.60 -2.40
N LEU A 50 14.13 11.57 -3.08
CA LEU A 50 13.34 10.41 -3.50
C LEU A 50 12.72 9.68 -2.31
N LEU A 51 13.47 9.51 -1.21
CA LEU A 51 12.97 8.94 0.03
C LEU A 51 11.87 9.80 0.67
N GLY A 52 12.05 11.12 0.74
CA GLY A 52 11.06 12.03 1.31
C GLY A 52 9.76 12.11 0.49
N LEU A 53 9.84 11.93 -0.83
CA LEU A 53 8.69 11.94 -1.73
C LEU A 53 7.98 10.58 -1.84
N ALA A 54 8.64 9.47 -1.49
CA ALA A 54 8.05 8.14 -1.61
C ALA A 54 6.83 7.98 -0.66
N VAL A 55 5.65 7.86 -1.27
CA VAL A 55 4.37 7.61 -0.56
C VAL A 55 4.14 6.12 -0.33
N SER A 56 4.77 5.25 -1.13
CA SER A 56 4.50 3.82 -1.13
C SER A 56 5.49 3.02 -0.27
N PRO A 57 5.00 2.15 0.64
CA PRO A 57 5.83 1.24 1.42
C PRO A 57 6.78 0.37 0.56
N VAL A 58 6.36 0.04 -0.66
CA VAL A 58 7.15 -0.80 -1.59
C VAL A 58 8.43 -0.09 -2.04
N VAL A 59 8.37 1.22 -2.26
CA VAL A 59 9.53 2.02 -2.69
C VAL A 59 10.55 2.15 -1.54
N SER A 60 10.09 2.20 -0.28
CA SER A 60 10.98 2.20 0.89
C SER A 60 11.79 0.90 1.01
N GLY A 61 11.18 -0.25 0.68
CA GLY A 61 11.87 -1.54 0.71
C GLY A 61 13.02 -1.59 -0.29
N ILE A 62 12.79 -1.15 -1.52
CA ILE A 62 13.80 -1.11 -2.59
C ILE A 62 14.92 -0.11 -2.23
N ILE A 63 14.58 1.06 -1.67
CA ILE A 63 15.62 2.02 -1.31
C ILE A 63 16.45 1.54 -0.11
N GLY A 64 15.85 0.79 0.83
CA GLY A 64 16.58 0.15 1.92
C GLY A 64 17.64 -0.82 1.43
N THR A 65 17.31 -1.67 0.45
CA THR A 65 18.26 -2.63 -0.14
C THR A 65 19.32 -1.94 -1.00
N LEU A 66 18.95 -0.90 -1.75
CA LEU A 66 19.93 -0.08 -2.48
C LEU A 66 20.87 0.67 -1.54
N SER A 67 20.37 1.14 -0.39
CA SER A 67 21.17 1.84 0.61
C SER A 67 22.16 0.89 1.29
N SER A 68 21.76 -0.34 1.62
CA SER A 68 22.69 -1.34 2.17
C SER A 68 23.77 -1.74 1.17
N LEU A 69 23.40 -1.90 -0.11
CA LEU A 69 24.36 -2.14 -1.19
C LEU A 69 25.33 -0.95 -1.36
N LEU A 70 24.83 0.28 -1.33
CA LEU A 70 25.65 1.50 -1.43
C LEU A 70 26.62 1.63 -0.25
N VAL A 71 26.21 1.30 0.97
CA VAL A 71 27.11 1.31 2.15
C VAL A 71 28.25 0.31 1.97
N VAL A 72 27.97 -0.87 1.42
CA VAL A 72 28.99 -1.89 1.11
C VAL A 72 29.91 -1.41 -0.02
N LEU A 73 29.36 -0.84 -1.10
CA LEU A 73 30.12 -0.33 -2.25
C LEU A 73 30.90 0.95 -1.97
N LEU A 74 30.47 1.76 -1.00
CA LEU A 74 31.20 2.95 -0.53
C LEU A 74 32.42 2.59 0.32
N GLY A 75 32.64 1.29 0.58
CA GLY A 75 33.95 0.80 0.97
C GLY A 75 34.30 1.06 2.43
N LEU A 76 33.43 0.63 3.36
CA LEU A 76 33.83 0.45 4.76
C LEU A 76 34.95 -0.60 4.96
N ASN A 77 35.36 -1.31 3.90
CA ASN A 77 36.34 -2.39 3.97
C ASN A 77 37.81 -1.97 3.77
N ASP A 78 38.08 -0.67 3.56
CA ASP A 78 39.47 -0.19 3.50
C ASP A 78 39.97 0.19 4.90
N LYS A 79 41.07 -0.45 5.34
CA LYS A 79 41.78 -0.13 6.60
C LYS A 79 42.33 1.31 6.65
N TYR A 80 42.26 2.08 5.56
CA TYR A 80 42.75 3.45 5.47
C TYR A 80 41.67 4.40 4.92
N LEU A 81 40.96 5.07 5.83
CA LEU A 81 40.06 6.17 5.48
C LEU A 81 40.89 7.39 5.09
N THR A 82 41.08 7.63 3.80
CA THR A 82 41.64 8.90 3.34
C THR A 82 40.64 10.03 3.62
N ILE A 83 41.14 11.22 3.96
CA ILE A 83 40.31 12.40 4.28
C ILE A 83 39.29 12.68 3.16
N VAL A 84 39.66 12.44 1.89
CA VAL A 84 38.78 12.62 0.73
C VAL A 84 37.59 11.65 0.73
N LYS A 85 37.80 10.39 1.10
CA LYS A 85 36.71 9.39 1.23
C LYS A 85 35.77 9.76 2.37
N GLY A 86 36.31 10.13 3.53
CA GLY A 86 35.53 10.58 4.68
C GLY A 86 34.67 11.79 4.38
N LEU A 87 35.20 12.77 3.64
CA LEU A 87 34.48 13.99 3.26
C LEU A 87 33.35 13.71 2.26
N ARG A 88 33.55 12.78 1.32
CA ARG A 88 32.50 12.33 0.39
C ARG A 88 31.35 11.65 1.12
N ILE A 89 31.64 10.76 2.07
CA ILE A 89 30.64 10.04 2.86
C ILE A 89 29.89 11.01 3.79
N GLY A 90 30.61 11.94 4.43
CA GLY A 90 30.02 12.94 5.30
C GLY A 90 29.09 13.90 4.56
N SER A 91 29.51 14.40 3.39
CA SER A 91 28.65 15.24 2.55
C SER A 91 27.42 14.49 2.03
N PHE A 92 27.57 13.22 1.62
CA PHE A 92 26.43 12.39 1.25
C PHE A 92 25.39 12.29 2.37
N GLY A 93 25.80 11.95 3.59
CA GLY A 93 24.86 11.80 4.72
C GLY A 93 24.15 13.10 5.08
N LEU A 94 24.88 14.21 5.18
CA LEU A 94 24.31 15.51 5.55
C LEU A 94 23.28 15.99 4.51
N PHE A 95 23.59 15.87 3.22
CA PHE A 95 22.68 16.27 2.16
C PHE A 95 21.53 15.28 1.93
N ALA A 96 21.70 14.00 2.29
CA ALA A 96 20.60 13.04 2.30
C ALA A 96 19.53 13.43 3.33
N VAL A 97 19.92 13.82 4.55
CA VAL A 97 18.96 14.31 5.56
C VAL A 97 18.26 15.58 5.09
N ALA A 98 19.01 16.53 4.52
CA ALA A 98 18.43 17.74 3.94
C ALA A 98 17.44 17.42 2.80
N GLY A 99 17.77 16.47 1.94
CA GLY A 99 16.88 15.97 0.87
C GLY A 99 15.60 15.34 1.40
N ILE A 100 15.68 14.55 2.47
CA ILE A 100 14.50 13.95 3.12
C ILE A 100 13.57 15.03 3.66
N ILE A 101 14.11 15.99 4.42
CA ILE A 101 13.33 17.11 4.97
C ILE A 101 12.69 17.91 3.83
N LEU A 102 13.45 18.19 2.76
CA LEU A 102 12.94 18.89 1.58
C LEU A 102 11.84 18.11 0.86
N GLY A 103 11.98 16.79 0.72
CA GLY A 103 10.98 15.93 0.10
C GLY A 103 9.69 15.88 0.90
N ILE A 104 9.79 15.73 2.23
CA ILE A 104 8.65 15.80 3.14
C ILE A 104 7.99 17.18 3.05
N TYR A 105 8.77 18.27 2.98
CA TYR A 105 8.24 19.63 2.85
C TYR A 105 7.48 19.83 1.53
N ILE A 106 8.05 19.40 0.40
CA ILE A 106 7.40 19.47 -0.92
C ILE A 106 6.07 18.70 -0.92
N ARG A 107 6.08 17.52 -0.30
CA ARG A 107 4.89 16.69 -0.14
C ARG A 107 3.85 17.33 0.77
N ALA A 108 4.25 17.86 1.93
CA ALA A 108 3.35 18.45 2.91
C ALA A 108 2.67 19.72 2.40
N HIS A 109 3.39 20.52 1.61
CA HIS A 109 2.86 21.76 1.04
C HIS A 109 2.27 21.60 -0.36
N ASN A 110 2.13 20.36 -0.85
CA ASN A 110 1.47 20.08 -2.12
C ASN A 110 2.05 20.89 -3.30
N LEU A 111 3.35 21.23 -3.27
CA LEU A 111 3.99 22.10 -4.28
C LEU A 111 3.92 21.50 -5.70
N LEU A 112 3.85 20.18 -5.78
CA LEU A 112 3.76 19.44 -7.04
C LEU A 112 2.33 19.07 -7.42
N SER A 113 1.34 19.28 -6.54
CA SER A 113 -0.04 19.04 -6.90
C SER A 113 -0.62 20.28 -7.59
N PRO A 114 -1.34 20.13 -8.72
CA PRO A 114 -2.03 21.25 -9.34
C PRO A 114 -2.96 21.92 -8.32
N ASN A 115 -3.02 23.25 -8.36
CA ASN A 115 -3.88 24.01 -7.46
C ASN A 115 -5.34 23.56 -7.66
N THR A 116 -6.11 23.48 -6.58
CA THR A 116 -7.53 23.10 -6.63
C THR A 116 -8.35 24.07 -7.50
N ILE A 117 -7.90 25.32 -7.62
CA ILE A 117 -8.47 26.32 -8.53
C ILE A 117 -8.30 25.87 -9.99
N ASP A 118 -7.11 25.42 -10.37
CA ASP A 118 -6.79 24.99 -11.74
C ASP A 118 -7.60 23.74 -12.10
N LEU A 119 -7.71 22.79 -11.16
CA LEU A 119 -8.56 21.60 -11.31
C LEU A 119 -10.02 21.98 -11.56
N ARG A 120 -10.56 22.97 -10.84
CA ARG A 120 -11.94 23.44 -11.03
C ARG A 120 -12.13 24.05 -12.41
N THR A 121 -11.18 24.84 -12.89
CA THR A 121 -11.22 25.39 -14.25
C THR A 121 -11.12 24.31 -15.31
N GLU A 122 -10.31 23.27 -15.10
CA GLU A 122 -10.19 22.13 -16.01
C GLU A 122 -11.51 21.34 -16.11
N TYR A 123 -12.16 21.03 -14.97
CA TYR A 123 -13.49 20.40 -14.98
C TYR A 123 -14.55 21.29 -15.64
N ARG A 124 -14.51 22.60 -15.43
CA ARG A 124 -15.41 23.53 -16.12
C ARG A 124 -15.15 23.57 -17.62
N ALA A 125 -13.90 23.55 -18.05
CA ALA A 125 -13.53 23.50 -19.47
C ALA A 125 -13.98 22.18 -20.12
N ALA A 126 -14.04 21.09 -19.36
CA ALA A 126 -14.60 19.81 -19.79
C ALA A 126 -16.15 19.79 -19.83
N GLY A 127 -16.82 20.90 -19.48
CA GLY A 127 -18.28 21.03 -19.56
C GLY A 127 -19.05 20.61 -18.29
N PHE A 128 -18.35 20.33 -17.18
CA PHE A 128 -19.03 20.05 -15.92
C PHE A 128 -19.60 21.33 -15.30
N ASP A 129 -20.79 21.24 -14.72
CA ASP A 129 -21.39 22.35 -13.99
C ASP A 129 -20.53 22.74 -12.76
N SER A 130 -20.69 23.97 -12.29
CA SER A 130 -19.97 24.48 -11.13
C SER A 130 -20.19 23.63 -9.87
N THR A 131 -21.37 23.04 -9.70
CA THR A 131 -21.68 22.20 -8.53
C THR A 131 -21.07 20.80 -8.67
N GLN A 132 -21.13 20.21 -9.86
CA GLN A 132 -20.55 18.91 -10.17
C GLN A 132 -19.03 18.92 -10.09
N SER A 133 -18.39 19.95 -10.63
CA SER A 133 -16.92 20.11 -10.53
C SER A 133 -16.46 20.21 -9.08
N LEU A 134 -17.19 20.94 -8.23
CA LEU A 134 -16.93 21.00 -6.78
C LEU A 134 -17.11 19.63 -6.11
N TYR A 135 -18.13 18.85 -6.51
CA TYR A 135 -18.33 17.49 -6.02
C TYR A 135 -17.15 16.57 -6.35
N TYR A 136 -16.67 16.57 -7.60
CA TYR A 136 -15.53 15.73 -8.00
C TYR A 136 -14.22 16.15 -7.32
N VAL A 137 -13.99 17.46 -7.18
CA VAL A 137 -12.83 17.97 -6.44
C VAL A 137 -12.92 17.57 -4.96
N ALA A 138 -14.09 17.73 -4.32
CA ALA A 138 -14.29 17.35 -2.93
C ALA A 138 -14.10 15.84 -2.73
N ARG A 139 -14.66 15.00 -3.60
CA ARG A 139 -14.50 13.55 -3.51
C ARG A 139 -13.05 13.12 -3.68
N ARG A 140 -12.28 13.80 -4.54
CA ARG A 140 -10.85 13.50 -4.72
C ARG A 140 -9.99 13.94 -3.52
N VAL A 141 -10.31 15.08 -2.92
CA VAL A 141 -9.54 15.65 -1.80
C VAL A 141 -9.87 14.97 -0.47
N PHE A 142 -11.15 14.70 -0.22
CA PHE A 142 -11.63 14.21 1.08
C PHE A 142 -11.93 12.70 1.10
N ASN A 143 -11.87 12.04 -0.06
CA ASN A 143 -12.25 10.63 -0.27
C ASN A 143 -13.74 10.30 0.01
N ASP A 144 -14.41 11.14 0.80
CA ASP A 144 -15.84 11.08 1.10
C ASP A 144 -16.46 12.48 1.03
N VAL A 145 -17.72 12.54 0.58
CA VAL A 145 -18.49 13.79 0.48
C VAL A 145 -19.82 13.56 1.20
N PRO A 146 -20.03 14.16 2.38
CA PRO A 146 -21.26 13.98 3.13
C PRO A 146 -22.51 14.35 2.32
N PRO A 147 -23.62 13.60 2.46
CA PRO A 147 -24.89 13.99 1.88
C PRO A 147 -25.29 15.39 2.37
N GLY A 148 -25.60 16.31 1.45
CA GLY A 148 -26.06 17.67 1.75
C GLY A 148 -25.03 18.79 1.55
N TRP A 149 -23.75 18.49 1.35
CA TRP A 149 -22.73 19.51 1.04
C TRP A 149 -23.02 20.31 -0.24
N PHE A 150 -23.70 19.68 -1.19
CA PHE A 150 -24.00 20.28 -2.49
C PHE A 150 -25.52 20.38 -2.76
N GLY A 151 -26.34 20.30 -1.71
CA GLY A 151 -27.80 20.19 -1.84
C GLY A 151 -28.24 18.80 -2.31
N THR A 152 -29.53 18.49 -2.21
CA THR A 152 -30.12 17.19 -2.61
C THR A 152 -30.02 16.92 -4.11
N ASP A 153 -29.75 17.95 -4.90
CA ASP A 153 -29.90 17.90 -6.36
C ASP A 153 -28.57 17.67 -7.09
N ALA A 154 -27.44 17.71 -6.38
CA ALA A 154 -26.10 17.62 -6.96
C ALA A 154 -25.55 16.19 -7.07
N THR A 155 -26.30 15.17 -6.67
CA THR A 155 -25.93 13.79 -7.03
C THR A 155 -25.96 13.72 -8.55
N PRO A 156 -24.84 13.43 -9.23
CA PRO A 156 -24.81 13.39 -10.68
C PRO A 156 -25.68 12.22 -11.12
N THR A 157 -26.96 12.50 -11.36
CA THR A 157 -27.81 11.62 -12.13
C THR A 157 -27.15 11.62 -13.49
N ALA A 158 -26.50 10.52 -13.85
CA ALA A 158 -25.89 10.32 -15.17
C ALA A 158 -27.01 10.27 -16.23
N GLN A 159 -27.67 11.40 -16.44
CA GLN A 159 -28.54 11.62 -17.57
C GLN A 159 -27.61 11.97 -18.73
N ALA A 160 -27.18 10.92 -19.43
CA ALA A 160 -26.86 11.04 -20.83
C ALA A 160 -28.11 11.59 -21.53
N THR A 161 -28.19 12.91 -21.66
CA THR A 161 -29.22 13.59 -22.47
C THR A 161 -28.88 13.37 -23.95
N GLY A 162 -29.09 12.14 -24.40
CA GLY A 162 -29.14 11.79 -25.81
C GLY A 162 -30.57 12.00 -26.30
N GLU A 163 -30.94 13.23 -26.63
CA GLU A 163 -32.15 13.47 -27.42
C GLU A 163 -31.89 14.51 -28.52
N ASN A 164 -31.71 13.96 -29.73
CA ASN A 164 -32.02 14.51 -31.04
C ASN A 164 -31.52 15.92 -31.42
N THR A 165 -30.36 15.97 -32.08
CA THR A 165 -30.17 16.92 -33.19
C THR A 165 -29.46 16.24 -34.35
N LYS A 166 -30.08 16.33 -35.52
CA LYS A 166 -29.78 15.65 -36.78
C LYS A 166 -28.90 16.55 -37.65
N ALA A 167 -27.71 16.03 -38.05
CA ALA A 167 -26.81 16.46 -39.15
C ALA A 167 -26.28 17.92 -39.10
N GLN A 168 -24.99 18.24 -39.26
CA GLN A 168 -24.06 17.82 -40.32
C GLN A 168 -22.62 18.28 -39.99
N ASP A 169 -21.66 17.52 -40.54
CA ASP A 169 -20.29 17.91 -40.95
C ASP A 169 -19.13 18.02 -39.92
N ALA A 170 -18.33 16.94 -39.92
CA ALA A 170 -16.86 16.87 -40.05
C ALA A 170 -15.93 17.58 -39.05
N THR A 171 -15.35 16.82 -38.10
CA THR A 171 -13.89 16.71 -37.86
C THR A 171 -13.59 15.58 -36.84
N PRO A 172 -12.53 14.76 -37.00
CA PRO A 172 -12.14 13.78 -35.99
C PRO A 172 -11.17 14.43 -34.99
N ALA A 173 -11.64 14.76 -33.80
CA ALA A 173 -10.78 15.24 -32.71
C ALA A 173 -11.00 14.36 -31.48
N ALA A 174 -9.99 13.51 -31.25
CA ALA A 174 -9.58 12.92 -29.98
C ALA A 174 -10.67 12.76 -28.91
N SER A 175 -11.31 11.59 -28.93
CA SER A 175 -11.96 11.01 -27.77
C SER A 175 -10.98 10.92 -26.60
N ASN A 176 -11.08 11.86 -25.66
CA ASN A 176 -10.54 11.75 -24.31
C ASN A 176 -11.32 10.65 -23.57
N PHE A 177 -10.93 9.41 -23.86
CA PHE A 177 -11.22 8.27 -23.03
C PHE A 177 -10.44 8.50 -21.73
N VAL A 178 -11.11 9.07 -20.73
CA VAL A 178 -10.65 8.94 -19.34
C VAL A 178 -10.72 7.45 -19.06
N ALA A 179 -9.59 6.78 -19.28
CA ALA A 179 -9.35 5.46 -18.79
C ALA A 179 -9.50 5.55 -17.27
N MET A 180 -10.69 5.23 -16.77
CA MET A 180 -10.79 4.55 -15.50
C MET A 180 -9.81 3.39 -15.64
N SER A 181 -8.68 3.49 -14.96
CA SER A 181 -7.81 2.36 -14.74
C SER A 181 -8.64 1.34 -13.98
N HIS A 182 -9.40 0.53 -14.73
CA HIS A 182 -9.81 -0.78 -14.29
C HIS A 182 -8.50 -1.49 -14.01
N SER A 183 -8.08 -1.40 -12.76
CA SER A 183 -7.16 -2.34 -12.18
C SER A 183 -7.86 -3.68 -12.30
N SER A 184 -7.69 -4.34 -13.44
CA SER A 184 -7.97 -5.75 -13.66
C SER A 184 -6.98 -6.55 -12.81
N VAL A 185 -7.07 -6.34 -11.50
CA VAL A 185 -6.30 -7.02 -10.48
C VAL A 185 -7.24 -8.11 -10.01
N LEU A 186 -6.78 -9.34 -10.18
CA LEU A 186 -7.35 -10.57 -9.65
C LEU A 186 -8.15 -10.29 -8.37
N PHE A 187 -9.40 -10.78 -8.30
CA PHE A 187 -10.37 -10.58 -7.21
C PHE A 187 -9.78 -10.91 -5.83
N SER A 188 -8.94 -10.02 -5.32
CA SER A 188 -8.15 -10.16 -4.13
C SER A 188 -8.32 -8.89 -3.35
N SER A 189 -9.06 -9.02 -2.26
CA SER A 189 -9.22 -8.00 -1.25
C SER A 189 -8.08 -8.14 -0.26
N THR A 190 -7.40 -7.03 0.02
CA THR A 190 -6.39 -6.99 1.08
C THR A 190 -7.03 -6.57 2.40
N VAL A 191 -6.64 -7.23 3.48
CA VAL A 191 -6.99 -6.86 4.85
C VAL A 191 -5.70 -6.44 5.55
N ASP A 192 -5.64 -5.19 6.01
CA ASP A 192 -4.47 -4.68 6.74
C ASP A 192 -4.37 -5.40 8.09
N ALA A 193 -3.37 -6.27 8.24
CA ALA A 193 -3.13 -7.01 9.48
C ALA A 193 -2.57 -6.10 10.59
N ARG A 194 -2.02 -4.92 10.27
CA ARG A 194 -1.50 -3.99 11.28
C ARG A 194 -2.61 -3.42 12.15
N ALA A 195 -3.84 -3.41 11.63
CA ALA A 195 -5.02 -3.05 12.42
C ALA A 195 -5.31 -4.05 13.55
N CYS A 196 -4.75 -5.27 13.51
CA CYS A 196 -4.94 -6.27 14.57
C CYS A 196 -4.42 -5.79 15.93
N ASP A 197 -3.29 -5.08 15.98
CA ASP A 197 -2.75 -4.53 17.24
C ASP A 197 -3.75 -3.57 17.89
N PHE A 198 -4.42 -2.76 17.08
CA PHE A 198 -5.45 -1.84 17.54
C PHE A 198 -6.73 -2.59 17.94
N LEU A 199 -7.19 -3.53 17.12
CA LEU A 199 -8.44 -4.27 17.32
C LEU A 199 -8.35 -5.30 18.46
N GLN A 200 -7.17 -5.72 18.88
CA GLN A 200 -6.99 -6.63 20.02
C GLN A 200 -7.50 -6.03 21.33
N SER A 201 -7.58 -4.71 21.43
CA SER A 201 -8.13 -4.00 22.58
C SER A 201 -9.65 -4.16 22.75
N ALA A 202 -10.36 -4.54 21.67
CA ALA A 202 -11.80 -4.74 21.68
C ALA A 202 -12.19 -5.99 22.48
N LYS A 203 -13.17 -5.84 23.39
CA LYS A 203 -13.58 -6.89 24.32
C LYS A 203 -15.01 -7.33 24.08
N ALA A 204 -15.33 -8.55 24.51
CA ALA A 204 -16.66 -9.14 24.35
C ALA A 204 -17.76 -8.47 25.20
N ASP A 205 -17.39 -7.71 26.23
CA ASP A 205 -18.31 -6.97 27.10
C ASP A 205 -18.65 -5.57 26.57
N TRP A 206 -18.06 -5.16 25.45
CA TRP A 206 -18.34 -3.86 24.85
C TRP A 206 -19.69 -3.85 24.12
N PRO A 207 -20.43 -2.73 24.15
CA PRO A 207 -21.64 -2.58 23.36
C PRO A 207 -21.28 -2.59 21.86
N ALA A 208 -22.22 -3.01 21.00
CA ALA A 208 -21.93 -3.15 19.58
C ALA A 208 -21.52 -1.82 18.91
N SER A 209 -22.03 -0.68 19.40
CA SER A 209 -21.63 0.65 18.91
C SER A 209 -20.14 0.91 19.09
N GLU A 210 -19.54 0.52 20.21
CA GLU A 210 -18.11 0.70 20.47
C GLU A 210 -17.26 -0.26 19.62
N ILE A 211 -17.73 -1.50 19.42
CA ILE A 211 -17.10 -2.43 18.48
C ILE A 211 -17.12 -1.84 17.06
N ILE A 212 -18.25 -1.32 16.59
CA ILE A 212 -18.36 -0.68 15.27
C ILE A 212 -17.41 0.51 15.14
N ASN A 213 -17.34 1.38 16.15
CA ASN A 213 -16.44 2.53 16.14
C ASN A 213 -14.97 2.12 16.12
N SER A 214 -14.61 1.05 16.83
CA SER A 214 -13.26 0.48 16.84
C SER A 214 -12.88 -0.03 15.45
N PHE A 215 -13.74 -0.83 14.83
CA PHE A 215 -13.50 -1.34 13.47
C PHE A 215 -13.54 -0.24 12.40
N ARG A 216 -14.35 0.80 12.57
CA ARG A 216 -14.32 2.00 11.72
C ARG A 216 -13.02 2.77 11.84
N SER A 217 -12.48 2.88 13.05
CA SER A 217 -11.22 3.56 13.32
C SER A 217 -10.02 2.82 12.71
N ALA A 218 -10.11 1.50 12.60
CA ALA A 218 -9.14 0.69 11.86
C ALA A 218 -9.16 0.97 10.35
N GLY A 219 -10.27 1.46 9.80
CA GLY A 219 -10.40 1.82 8.39
C GLY A 219 -10.45 0.63 7.42
N GLY A 220 -10.45 0.93 6.12
CA GLY A 220 -10.43 -0.06 5.04
C GLY A 220 -11.51 -1.13 5.15
N THR A 221 -11.14 -2.39 4.89
CA THR A 221 -12.03 -3.55 4.90
C THR A 221 -12.67 -3.80 6.27
N TRP A 222 -11.99 -3.44 7.37
CA TRP A 222 -12.53 -3.58 8.73
C TRP A 222 -13.73 -2.67 8.98
N ALA A 223 -13.65 -1.42 8.52
CA ALA A 223 -14.74 -0.46 8.64
C ALA A 223 -15.97 -0.93 7.83
N GLU A 224 -15.74 -1.45 6.62
CA GLU A 224 -16.79 -1.97 5.76
C GLU A 224 -17.47 -3.22 6.35
N LEU A 225 -16.69 -4.15 6.89
CA LEU A 225 -17.18 -5.32 7.62
C LEU A 225 -18.12 -4.93 8.74
N ALA A 226 -17.71 -4.02 9.63
CA ALA A 226 -18.52 -3.59 10.75
C ALA A 226 -19.84 -2.93 10.30
N VAL A 227 -19.80 -2.09 9.26
CA VAL A 227 -20.99 -1.38 8.76
C VAL A 227 -21.96 -2.33 8.07
N ASN A 228 -21.47 -3.26 7.25
CA ASN A 228 -22.34 -4.17 6.50
C ASN A 228 -22.91 -5.28 7.39
N LEU A 229 -22.11 -5.86 8.29
CA LEU A 229 -22.59 -6.92 9.19
C LEU A 229 -23.62 -6.41 10.21
N ASN A 230 -23.49 -5.17 10.69
CA ASN A 230 -24.45 -4.57 11.62
C ASN A 230 -25.85 -4.38 11.02
N LYS A 231 -26.00 -4.36 9.68
CA LYS A 231 -27.31 -4.21 9.03
C LYS A 231 -28.17 -5.49 9.16
N PHE A 232 -27.55 -6.65 9.29
CA PHE A 232 -28.23 -7.94 9.17
C PHE A 232 -28.17 -8.80 10.43
N MET A 233 -27.24 -8.51 11.34
CA MET A 233 -27.13 -9.25 12.61
C MET A 233 -27.72 -8.46 13.78
N PRO A 234 -28.50 -9.13 14.66
CA PRO A 234 -28.85 -8.59 15.96
C PRO A 234 -27.62 -8.28 16.81
N GLU A 235 -27.76 -7.32 17.71
CA GLU A 235 -26.66 -6.87 18.59
C GLU A 235 -26.02 -8.02 19.39
N ALA A 236 -26.84 -8.96 19.86
CA ALA A 236 -26.41 -10.10 20.67
C ALA A 236 -25.45 -11.06 19.95
N SER A 237 -25.55 -11.18 18.63
CA SER A 237 -24.68 -12.05 17.81
C SER A 237 -23.60 -11.28 17.06
N PHE A 238 -23.80 -9.97 16.85
CA PHE A 238 -22.86 -9.12 16.14
C PHE A 238 -21.48 -9.06 16.82
N VAL A 239 -21.43 -8.78 18.13
CA VAL A 239 -20.17 -8.67 18.88
C VAL A 239 -19.34 -9.96 18.83
N PRO A 240 -19.87 -11.15 19.19
CA PRO A 240 -19.08 -12.38 19.12
C PRO A 240 -18.68 -12.73 17.68
N ALA A 241 -19.52 -12.45 16.68
CA ALA A 241 -19.18 -12.67 15.27
C ALA A 241 -18.00 -11.81 14.81
N MET A 242 -18.02 -10.51 15.13
CA MET A 242 -16.95 -9.58 14.77
C MET A 242 -15.62 -9.90 15.47
N LEU A 243 -15.67 -10.27 16.76
CA LEU A 243 -14.47 -10.66 17.49
C LEU A 243 -13.89 -11.98 16.97
N ALA A 244 -14.73 -12.98 16.69
CA ALA A 244 -14.28 -14.24 16.07
C ALA A 244 -13.66 -13.99 14.69
N LEU A 245 -14.23 -13.10 13.89
CA LEU A 245 -13.68 -12.72 12.59
C LEU A 245 -12.33 -12.01 12.71
N ARG A 246 -12.21 -11.07 13.65
CA ARG A 246 -10.93 -10.43 14.00
C ARG A 246 -9.89 -11.50 14.34
N ASP A 247 -10.23 -12.38 15.28
CA ASP A 247 -9.30 -13.41 15.76
C ASP A 247 -8.88 -14.34 14.61
N SER A 248 -9.78 -14.69 13.69
CA SER A 248 -9.42 -15.43 12.48
C SER A 248 -8.37 -14.76 11.61
N PHE A 249 -8.50 -13.46 11.34
CA PHE A 249 -7.54 -12.75 10.51
C PHE A 249 -6.22 -12.49 11.25
N CYS A 250 -6.29 -12.09 12.51
CA CYS A 250 -5.12 -11.75 13.29
C CYS A 250 -4.26 -12.97 13.64
N GLU A 251 -4.81 -14.18 13.58
CA GLU A 251 -4.04 -15.42 13.69
C GLU A 251 -3.33 -15.83 12.39
N LEU A 252 -3.73 -15.32 11.22
CA LEU A 252 -3.13 -15.72 9.94
C LEU A 252 -1.74 -15.12 9.75
N GLU A 253 -1.53 -13.86 10.16
CA GLU A 253 -0.24 -13.20 10.01
C GLU A 253 -0.09 -12.01 10.96
N TYR A 254 1.06 -11.91 11.64
CA TYR A 254 1.34 -10.83 12.60
C TYR A 254 1.86 -9.55 11.96
N SER A 255 2.20 -9.56 10.66
CA SER A 255 2.73 -8.37 9.99
C SER A 255 2.52 -8.44 8.48
N GLY A 256 1.72 -7.51 7.93
CA GLY A 256 1.56 -7.37 6.47
C GLY A 256 0.12 -7.12 6.04
N ASP A 257 -0.11 -7.27 4.75
CA ASP A 257 -1.43 -7.25 4.13
C ASP A 257 -1.88 -8.69 3.90
N ILE A 258 -2.95 -9.12 4.57
CA ILE A 258 -3.51 -10.45 4.34
C ILE A 258 -4.28 -10.40 3.03
N THR A 259 -3.80 -11.13 2.03
CA THR A 259 -4.49 -11.24 0.74
C THR A 259 -5.44 -12.43 0.80
N ILE A 260 -6.75 -12.17 0.67
CA ILE A 260 -7.74 -13.25 0.56
C ILE A 260 -7.95 -13.53 -0.92
N GLU A 261 -7.50 -14.70 -1.37
CA GLU A 261 -7.78 -15.17 -2.72
C GLU A 261 -9.22 -15.69 -2.80
N ASN A 262 -10.03 -15.08 -3.65
CA ASN A 262 -11.35 -15.60 -3.97
C ASN A 262 -11.27 -16.55 -5.14
N THR A 263 -11.67 -17.80 -4.92
CA THR A 263 -11.85 -18.75 -6.03
C THR A 263 -13.11 -18.41 -6.82
N LEU A 264 -13.15 -18.85 -8.09
CA LEU A 264 -14.36 -18.74 -8.92
C LEU A 264 -15.61 -19.33 -8.22
N GLN A 265 -15.44 -20.39 -7.42
CA GLN A 265 -16.53 -21.02 -6.68
C GLN A 265 -17.17 -20.05 -5.67
N VAL A 266 -16.35 -19.31 -4.91
CA VAL A 266 -16.84 -18.35 -3.91
C VAL A 266 -17.57 -17.20 -4.58
N SER A 267 -17.05 -16.71 -5.71
CA SER A 267 -17.66 -15.58 -6.44
C SER A 267 -19.05 -15.87 -7.05
N GLN A 268 -19.39 -17.15 -7.21
CA GLN A 268 -20.66 -17.64 -7.76
C GLN A 268 -21.72 -17.93 -6.69
N LEU A 269 -21.33 -17.96 -5.40
CA LEU A 269 -22.26 -18.17 -4.29
C LEU A 269 -23.26 -17.02 -4.19
N ASN A 270 -24.51 -17.36 -3.92
CA ASN A 270 -25.63 -16.42 -3.80
C ASN A 270 -26.69 -16.92 -2.81
N ASP A 271 -27.77 -16.15 -2.65
CA ASP A 271 -28.87 -16.46 -1.72
C ASP A 271 -29.60 -17.79 -1.99
N THR A 272 -29.45 -18.41 -3.16
CA THR A 272 -30.07 -19.71 -3.46
C THR A 272 -29.29 -20.89 -2.90
N ASN A 273 -28.00 -20.73 -2.61
CA ASN A 273 -27.16 -21.80 -2.09
C ASN A 273 -27.54 -22.19 -0.66
N THR A 274 -27.37 -23.46 -0.34
CA THR A 274 -27.56 -23.97 1.02
C THR A 274 -26.36 -23.57 1.91
N LEU A 275 -26.58 -23.54 3.24
CA LEU A 275 -25.50 -23.23 4.18
C LEU A 275 -24.33 -24.23 4.08
N ASP A 276 -24.64 -25.50 3.82
CA ASP A 276 -23.63 -26.56 3.67
C ASP A 276 -22.81 -26.38 2.39
N GLU A 277 -23.44 -25.99 1.27
CA GLU A 277 -22.75 -25.64 0.03
C GLU A 277 -21.81 -24.44 0.22
N ILE A 278 -22.29 -23.37 0.85
CA ILE A 278 -21.49 -22.17 1.12
C ILE A 278 -20.29 -22.54 2.00
N THR A 279 -20.53 -23.29 3.07
CA THR A 279 -19.47 -23.72 4.00
C THR A 279 -18.45 -24.62 3.32
N ALA A 280 -18.89 -25.54 2.46
CA ALA A 280 -18.01 -26.41 1.70
C ALA A 280 -17.14 -25.63 0.70
N ALA A 281 -17.75 -24.69 -0.04
CA ALA A 281 -17.05 -23.84 -1.00
C ALA A 281 -16.05 -22.88 -0.34
N LEU A 282 -16.37 -22.33 0.83
CA LEU A 282 -15.42 -21.52 1.60
C LEU A 282 -14.25 -22.38 2.10
N LYS A 283 -14.52 -23.57 2.63
CA LYS A 283 -13.45 -24.49 3.07
C LYS A 283 -12.56 -24.96 1.92
N SER A 284 -13.06 -25.10 0.70
CA SER A 284 -12.23 -25.48 -0.47
C SER A 284 -11.39 -24.34 -1.03
N SER A 285 -11.63 -23.09 -0.59
CA SER A 285 -11.05 -21.89 -1.21
C SER A 285 -9.74 -21.40 -0.60
N GLY A 286 -9.15 -22.14 0.33
CA GLY A 286 -7.83 -21.86 0.91
C GLY A 286 -7.82 -21.90 2.44
N GLU A 287 -6.62 -21.85 3.01
CA GLU A 287 -6.42 -21.95 4.47
C GLU A 287 -7.07 -20.77 5.23
N SER A 288 -6.99 -19.56 4.67
CA SER A 288 -7.58 -18.35 5.26
C SER A 288 -9.09 -18.52 5.48
N TRP A 289 -9.81 -18.97 4.45
CA TRP A 289 -11.25 -19.21 4.54
C TRP A 289 -11.61 -20.36 5.49
N GLN A 290 -10.81 -21.43 5.51
CA GLN A 290 -11.01 -22.52 6.47
C GLN A 290 -10.91 -22.01 7.91
N ARG A 291 -9.95 -21.14 8.21
CA ARG A 291 -9.76 -20.57 9.54
C ARG A 291 -10.88 -19.60 9.92
N ILE A 292 -11.32 -18.76 8.99
CA ILE A 292 -12.50 -17.89 9.18
C ILE A 292 -13.71 -18.75 9.56
N VAL A 293 -14.06 -19.73 8.72
CA VAL A 293 -15.20 -20.62 8.95
C VAL A 293 -15.05 -21.36 10.29
N LYS A 294 -13.87 -21.87 10.62
CA LYS A 294 -13.63 -22.61 11.87
C LYS A 294 -13.93 -21.77 13.11
N ASN A 295 -13.48 -20.52 13.15
CA ASN A 295 -13.60 -19.68 14.35
C ASN A 295 -14.96 -18.96 14.40
N THR A 296 -15.56 -18.60 13.25
CA THR A 296 -16.86 -17.90 13.23
C THR A 296 -18.04 -18.84 13.40
N LEU A 297 -17.95 -20.11 12.98
CA LEU A 297 -19.04 -21.07 13.08
C LEU A 297 -19.62 -21.23 14.51
N PRO A 298 -18.83 -21.34 15.59
CA PRO A 298 -19.37 -21.42 16.95
C PRO A 298 -19.89 -20.07 17.47
N ALA A 299 -19.42 -18.94 16.94
CA ALA A 299 -19.77 -17.61 17.40
C ALA A 299 -21.08 -17.08 16.81
N VAL A 300 -21.47 -17.55 15.62
CA VAL A 300 -22.67 -17.09 14.90
C VAL A 300 -23.81 -18.10 15.04
N PRO A 301 -25.03 -17.67 15.47
CA PRO A 301 -26.21 -18.53 15.49
C PRO A 301 -26.53 -19.16 14.13
N LYS A 302 -26.97 -20.43 14.12
CA LYS A 302 -27.18 -21.22 12.88
C LYS A 302 -28.12 -20.56 11.88
N ASP A 303 -29.15 -19.86 12.36
CA ASP A 303 -30.12 -19.11 11.56
C ASP A 303 -29.50 -17.89 10.84
N GLN A 304 -28.36 -17.38 11.33
CA GLN A 304 -27.69 -16.19 10.82
C GLN A 304 -26.41 -16.50 10.02
N GLN A 305 -25.87 -17.71 10.15
CA GLN A 305 -24.61 -18.10 9.49
C GLN A 305 -24.63 -17.89 7.98
N LYS A 306 -25.75 -18.19 7.30
CA LYS A 306 -25.87 -18.01 5.85
C LYS A 306 -25.71 -16.54 5.45
N GLN A 307 -26.44 -15.64 6.11
CA GLN A 307 -26.39 -14.21 5.83
C GLN A 307 -25.02 -13.61 6.18
N PHE A 308 -24.40 -14.08 7.26
CA PHE A 308 -23.05 -13.70 7.66
C PHE A 308 -22.03 -14.03 6.56
N TYR A 309 -22.00 -15.27 6.08
CA TYR A 309 -21.04 -15.67 5.03
C TYR A 309 -21.30 -14.98 3.69
N LEU A 310 -22.55 -14.79 3.28
CA LEU A 310 -22.86 -14.07 2.05
C LEU A 310 -22.42 -12.60 2.12
N SER A 311 -22.59 -11.96 3.29
CA SER A 311 -22.09 -10.60 3.52
C SER A 311 -20.56 -10.53 3.43
N LEU A 312 -19.85 -11.49 4.01
CA LEU A 312 -18.39 -11.57 3.89
C LEU A 312 -17.96 -11.70 2.43
N ILE A 313 -18.58 -12.62 1.69
CA ILE A 313 -18.27 -12.84 0.26
C ILE A 313 -18.51 -11.57 -0.54
N GLN A 314 -19.59 -10.85 -0.28
CA GLN A 314 -19.90 -9.59 -0.97
C GLN A 314 -18.83 -8.52 -0.73
N ILE A 315 -18.36 -8.38 0.51
CA ILE A 315 -17.34 -7.39 0.89
C ILE A 315 -16.01 -7.70 0.22
N PHE A 316 -15.60 -8.98 0.22
CA PHE A 316 -14.33 -9.38 -0.41
C PHE A 316 -14.40 -9.50 -1.94
N LYS A 317 -15.59 -9.33 -2.53
CA LYS A 317 -15.79 -9.25 -3.99
C LYS A 317 -15.64 -7.82 -4.52
N SER A 318 -15.82 -6.81 -3.66
CA SER A 318 -15.72 -5.40 -4.02
C SER A 318 -14.27 -4.95 -4.19
#